data_AF-A0A016WJL4-F1
#
_entry.id   AF-A0A016WJL4-F1
#
_cell.length_a   1.000
_cell.length_b   1.000
_cell.length_c   1.000
_cell.angle_alpha   90.00
_cell.angle_beta   90.00
_cell.angle_gamma   90.00
#
_symmetry.space_group_name_H-M   'P 1'
#
loop_
_entity.id
_entity.type
_entity.pdbx_description
1 polymer ?
#
loop_
_entity_poly.entity_id
_entity_poly.type
_entity_poly.pdbx_seq_one_letter_code
_entity_poly.pdbx_strand_id
1 'polypeptide(L)'
;MVRRVVTNSTKSELFGALVEKFDMVCIAAKCTDECRSCKQCHYALEQMSALAQGEQTSGLCPKLEGCVQKCLTAGDLPQILRCVSDRCNVHCYDGDCPSCRAMSKRMFTIICQQTGMTSLAHIQYEGTCPRLFNDLADEYVAVKRRVAA
;
A
#
# COMPACT_ATOMS: atom_id res chain seq x y z
N MET A 1 -6.64 10.06 -12.65
CA MET A 1 -5.61 10.33 -11.63
C MET A 1 -4.45 9.33 -11.73
N VAL A 2 -4.68 8.02 -11.59
CA VAL A 2 -3.65 6.96 -11.68
C VAL A 2 -2.82 7.03 -12.96
N ARG A 3 -3.43 7.17 -14.15
CA ARG A 3 -2.69 7.29 -15.41
C ARG A 3 -1.69 8.46 -15.42
N ARG A 4 -2.04 9.58 -14.77
CA ARG A 4 -1.18 10.77 -14.67
C ARG A 4 0.00 10.53 -13.72
N VAL A 5 -0.20 9.74 -12.66
CA VAL A 5 0.89 9.28 -11.78
C VAL A 5 1.86 8.41 -12.58
N VAL A 6 1.35 7.42 -13.31
CA VAL A 6 2.19 6.51 -14.11
C VAL A 6 3.02 7.24 -15.16
N THR A 7 2.45 8.25 -15.83
CA THR A 7 3.16 8.99 -16.89
C THR A 7 4.15 10.03 -16.37
N ASN A 8 3.92 10.58 -15.17
CA ASN A 8 4.68 11.74 -14.70
C ASN A 8 5.71 11.40 -13.61
N SER A 9 5.56 10.27 -12.92
CA SER A 9 6.55 9.82 -11.94
C SER A 9 7.78 9.25 -12.63
N THR A 10 8.97 9.53 -12.10
CA THR A 10 10.17 8.76 -12.45
C THR A 10 10.05 7.31 -11.95
N LYS A 11 10.89 6.40 -12.44
CA LYS A 11 10.87 4.99 -12.03
C LYS A 11 10.98 4.81 -10.51
N SER A 12 11.87 5.56 -9.86
CA SER A 12 12.10 5.48 -8.41
C SER A 12 10.95 6.07 -7.58
N GLU A 13 10.22 7.04 -8.12
CA GLU A 13 9.07 7.66 -7.44
C GLU A 13 7.76 6.93 -7.69
N LEU A 14 7.68 6.18 -8.79
CA LEU A 14 6.45 5.57 -9.28
C LEU A 14 5.75 4.70 -8.25
N PHE A 15 6.52 3.88 -7.53
CA PHE A 15 5.96 2.94 -6.58
C PHE A 15 5.29 3.66 -5.42
N GLY A 16 6.03 4.55 -4.74
CA GLY A 16 5.50 5.38 -3.67
C GLY A 16 4.28 6.17 -4.13
N ALA A 17 4.39 6.85 -5.27
CA ALA A 17 3.32 7.68 -5.81
C ALA A 17 2.04 6.89 -6.18
N LEU A 18 2.15 5.60 -6.48
CA LEU A 18 1.00 4.71 -6.72
C LEU A 18 0.44 4.14 -5.43
N VAL A 19 1.28 3.54 -4.60
CA VAL A 19 0.82 2.79 -3.42
C VAL A 19 0.33 3.71 -2.30
N GLU A 20 0.89 4.91 -2.17
CA GLU A 20 0.42 5.94 -1.23
C GLU A 20 -0.94 6.53 -1.65
N LYS A 21 -1.39 6.25 -2.89
CA LYS A 21 -2.74 6.58 -3.36
C LYS A 21 -3.73 5.43 -3.24
N PHE A 22 -3.29 4.25 -2.79
CA PHE A 22 -4.20 3.14 -2.51
C PHE A 22 -4.95 3.40 -1.21
N ASP A 23 -6.10 4.01 -1.34
CA ASP A 23 -7.03 4.18 -0.23
C ASP A 23 -7.81 2.87 -0.03
N MET A 24 -7.31 2.03 0.90
CA MET A 24 -7.96 0.77 1.27
C MET A 24 -9.36 1.00 1.87
N VAL A 25 -9.60 2.16 2.50
CA VAL A 25 -10.92 2.53 3.05
C VAL A 25 -11.91 2.73 1.91
N CYS A 26 -11.50 3.47 0.88
CA CYS A 26 -12.31 3.69 -0.31
C CYS A 26 -12.58 2.39 -1.09
N ILE A 27 -11.56 1.53 -1.23
CA ILE A 27 -11.71 0.22 -1.88
C ILE A 27 -12.71 -0.65 -1.11
N ALA A 28 -12.55 -0.73 0.21
CA ALA A 28 -13.39 -1.59 1.03
C ALA A 28 -14.84 -1.10 1.11
N ALA A 29 -15.07 0.21 1.17
CA ALA A 29 -16.41 0.80 1.14
C ALA A 29 -17.15 0.50 -0.17
N LYS A 30 -16.45 0.53 -1.32
CA LYS A 30 -17.06 0.31 -2.64
C LYS A 30 -17.23 -1.16 -3.02
N CYS A 31 -16.45 -2.06 -2.43
CA CYS A 31 -16.43 -3.48 -2.77
C CYS A 31 -16.71 -4.34 -1.53
N THR A 32 -17.66 -3.93 -0.68
CA THR A 32 -17.83 -4.52 0.66
C THR A 32 -18.07 -6.04 0.59
N ASP A 33 -18.96 -6.50 -0.29
CA ASP A 33 -19.33 -7.93 -0.39
C ASP A 33 -18.22 -8.78 -1.02
N GLU A 34 -17.56 -8.26 -2.06
CA GLU A 34 -16.42 -8.91 -2.69
C GLU A 34 -15.20 -8.93 -1.75
N CYS A 35 -15.02 -7.88 -0.96
CA CYS A 35 -13.96 -7.76 0.03
C CYS A 35 -14.16 -8.77 1.16
N ARG A 36 -15.41 -8.96 1.64
CA ARG A 36 -15.74 -10.01 2.62
C ARG A 36 -15.44 -11.42 2.11
N SER A 37 -15.61 -11.63 0.80
CA SER A 37 -15.30 -12.91 0.17
C SER A 37 -13.79 -13.16 -0.05
N CYS A 38 -12.96 -12.12 0.03
CA CYS A 38 -11.52 -12.21 -0.12
C CYS A 38 -10.82 -12.14 1.24
N LYS A 39 -10.20 -13.25 1.70
CA LYS A 39 -9.53 -13.32 3.02
C LYS A 39 -8.62 -12.13 3.34
N GLN A 40 -7.85 -11.67 2.35
CA GLN A 40 -6.91 -10.55 2.54
C GLN A 40 -7.60 -9.21 2.71
N CYS A 41 -8.70 -9.00 1.97
CA CYS A 41 -9.48 -7.77 2.03
C CYS A 41 -10.36 -7.77 3.29
N HIS A 42 -11.00 -8.90 3.62
CA HIS A 42 -11.75 -9.09 4.85
C HIS A 42 -10.91 -8.82 6.08
N TYR A 43 -9.70 -9.39 6.14
CA TYR A 43 -8.76 -9.11 7.23
C TYR A 43 -8.47 -7.61 7.36
N ALA A 44 -8.16 -6.92 6.26
CA ALA A 44 -7.88 -5.49 6.28
C ALA A 44 -9.09 -4.67 6.79
N LEU A 45 -10.31 -5.04 6.36
CA LEU A 45 -11.56 -4.47 6.85
C LEU A 45 -11.76 -4.64 8.35
N GLU A 46 -11.54 -5.85 8.86
CA GLU A 46 -11.63 -6.15 10.29
C GLU A 46 -10.60 -5.35 11.08
N GLN A 47 -9.35 -5.27 10.61
CA GLN A 47 -8.30 -4.53 11.32
C GLN A 47 -8.61 -3.04 11.37
N MET A 48 -9.06 -2.45 10.25
CA MET A 48 -9.46 -1.06 10.24
C MET A 48 -10.63 -0.77 11.17
N SER A 49 -11.61 -1.68 11.24
CA SER A 49 -12.77 -1.54 12.12
C SER A 49 -12.36 -1.62 13.59
N ALA A 50 -11.53 -2.61 13.95
CA ALA A 50 -10.98 -2.76 15.29
C ALA A 50 -10.19 -1.52 15.71
N LEU A 51 -9.31 -1.02 14.83
CA LEU A 51 -8.53 0.19 15.05
C LEU A 51 -9.40 1.43 15.29
N ALA A 52 -10.47 1.61 14.50
CA ALA A 52 -11.40 2.73 14.67
C ALA A 52 -12.20 2.65 15.98
N GLN A 53 -12.46 1.44 16.48
CA GLN A 53 -13.19 1.17 17.71
C GLN A 53 -12.28 1.11 18.95
N GLY A 54 -10.95 1.23 18.75
CA GLY A 54 -9.98 1.06 19.83
C GLY A 54 -9.86 -0.38 20.33
N GLU A 55 -10.35 -1.35 19.56
CA GLU A 55 -10.28 -2.77 19.86
C GLU A 55 -8.91 -3.35 19.50
N GLN A 56 -8.65 -4.55 20.00
CA GLN A 56 -7.41 -5.28 19.71
C GLN A 56 -7.44 -5.81 18.27
N THR A 57 -6.36 -5.54 17.52
CA THR A 57 -6.16 -6.14 16.21
C THR A 57 -5.80 -7.62 16.34
N SER A 58 -6.03 -8.38 15.28
CA SER A 58 -5.76 -9.82 15.24
C SER A 58 -4.26 -10.18 15.18
N GLY A 59 -3.38 -9.22 14.88
CA GLY A 59 -1.93 -9.39 15.03
C GLY A 59 -1.20 -10.00 13.83
N LEU A 60 -1.84 -10.18 12.66
CA LEU A 60 -1.15 -10.74 11.49
C LEU A 60 -0.14 -9.77 10.87
N CYS A 61 -0.23 -8.47 11.17
CA CYS A 61 0.65 -7.43 10.65
C CYS A 61 1.11 -6.51 11.79
N PRO A 62 1.91 -7.00 12.75
CA PRO A 62 2.09 -6.34 14.05
C PRO A 62 2.81 -5.00 13.97
N LYS A 63 3.80 -4.82 13.08
CA LYS A 63 4.45 -3.50 12.91
C LYS A 63 3.52 -2.52 12.22
N LEU A 64 2.80 -2.96 11.19
CA LEU A 64 1.83 -2.12 10.49
C LEU A 64 0.70 -1.68 11.43
N GLU A 65 0.05 -2.62 12.11
CA GLU A 65 -1.03 -2.37 13.07
C GLU A 65 -0.57 -1.45 14.21
N GLY A 66 0.58 -1.75 14.83
CA GLY A 66 1.14 -0.93 15.89
C GLY A 66 1.54 0.48 15.43
N CYS A 67 2.01 0.63 14.18
CA CYS A 67 2.30 1.94 13.61
C CYS A 67 1.00 2.74 13.40
N VAL A 68 -0.03 2.13 12.80
CA VAL A 68 -1.31 2.79 12.55
C VAL A 68 -1.94 3.22 13.86
N GLN A 69 -1.90 2.37 14.91
CA GLN A 69 -2.44 2.73 16.22
C GLN A 69 -1.75 3.95 16.85
N LYS A 70 -0.43 4.10 16.65
CA LYS A 70 0.29 5.33 17.04
C LYS A 70 -0.10 6.54 16.17
N CYS A 71 -0.48 6.34 14.92
CA CYS A 71 -0.95 7.41 14.06
C CYS A 71 -2.38 7.86 14.39
N LEU A 72 -3.23 7.00 14.97
CA LEU A 72 -4.58 7.38 15.39
C LEU A 72 -4.58 8.47 16.47
N THR A 73 -3.48 8.60 17.23
CA THR A 73 -3.33 9.67 18.22
C THR A 73 -2.80 10.99 17.63
N ALA A 74 -2.53 11.05 16.32
CA ALA A 74 -1.93 12.21 15.68
C ALA A 74 -2.86 13.43 15.56
N GLY A 75 -4.19 13.25 15.64
CA GLY A 75 -5.15 14.34 15.58
C GLY A 75 -6.38 14.01 14.73
N ASP A 76 -6.75 14.91 13.83
CA ASP A 76 -7.87 14.73 12.92
C ASP A 76 -7.59 13.72 11.79
N LEU A 77 -8.64 13.31 11.06
CA LEU A 77 -8.52 12.32 9.98
C LEU A 77 -7.45 12.68 8.93
N PRO A 78 -7.32 13.93 8.44
CA PRO A 78 -6.20 14.31 7.56
C PRO A 78 -4.81 14.06 8.15
N GLN A 79 -4.60 14.39 9.43
CA GLN A 79 -3.32 14.17 10.12
C GLN A 79 -3.04 12.68 10.30
N ILE A 80 -4.06 11.89 10.65
CA ILE A 80 -3.97 10.43 10.76
C ILE A 80 -3.56 9.83 9.41
N LEU A 81 -4.27 10.18 8.32
CA LEU A 81 -3.99 9.66 6.97
C LEU A 81 -2.57 10.01 6.52
N ARG A 82 -2.12 11.24 6.78
CA ARG A 82 -0.74 11.66 6.50
C ARG A 82 0.28 10.85 7.31
N CYS A 83 0.05 10.67 8.61
CA CYS A 83 0.93 9.87 9.46
C CYS A 83 1.06 8.42 8.96
N VAL A 84 -0.06 7.77 8.61
CA VAL A 84 -0.08 6.41 8.08
C VAL A 84 0.70 6.32 6.76
N SER A 85 0.43 7.26 5.84
CA SER A 85 1.12 7.32 4.54
C SER A 85 2.63 7.50 4.69
N ASP A 86 3.05 8.43 5.54
CA ASP A 86 4.45 8.80 5.68
C ASP A 86 5.27 7.71 6.41
N ARG A 87 4.66 7.06 7.41
CA ARG A 87 5.38 6.23 8.41
C ARG A 87 5.04 4.75 8.35
N CYS A 88 3.79 4.38 8.07
CA CYS A 88 3.32 3.01 8.28
C CYS A 88 3.29 2.17 7.00
N ASN A 89 3.08 2.79 5.83
CA ASN A 89 2.99 2.08 4.55
C ASN A 89 4.21 1.19 4.26
N VAL A 90 5.40 1.55 4.75
CA VAL A 90 6.61 0.73 4.60
C VAL A 90 6.45 -0.69 5.17
N HIS A 91 5.68 -0.85 6.25
CA HIS A 91 5.44 -2.16 6.89
C HIS A 91 4.52 -3.07 6.06
N CYS A 92 3.79 -2.51 5.08
CA CYS A 92 3.12 -3.32 4.06
C CYS A 92 4.12 -4.09 3.18
N TYR A 93 5.33 -3.56 3.00
CA TYR A 93 6.30 -4.04 2.02
C TYR A 93 7.56 -4.65 2.63
N ASP A 94 7.90 -4.33 3.89
CA ASP A 94 9.13 -4.76 4.55
C ASP A 94 9.15 -6.22 5.04
N GLY A 95 8.09 -6.97 4.74
CA GLY A 95 7.89 -8.36 5.14
C GLY A 95 6.98 -8.56 6.34
N ASP A 96 6.57 -7.49 7.04
CA ASP A 96 5.69 -7.58 8.20
C ASP A 96 4.27 -8.05 7.87
N CYS A 97 3.72 -7.59 6.74
CA CYS A 97 2.32 -7.83 6.40
C CYS A 97 2.15 -8.50 5.03
N PRO A 98 2.20 -9.85 4.94
CA PRO A 98 2.02 -10.60 3.70
C PRO A 98 0.67 -10.29 3.02
N SER A 99 -0.37 -10.11 3.82
CA SER A 99 -1.71 -9.77 3.38
C SER A 99 -1.77 -8.46 2.61
N CYS A 100 -1.18 -7.41 3.18
CA CYS A 100 -1.11 -6.09 2.56
C CYS A 100 -0.22 -6.09 1.30
N ARG A 101 0.94 -6.78 1.35
CA ARG A 101 1.83 -6.91 0.19
C ARG A 101 1.11 -7.60 -0.97
N ALA A 102 0.38 -8.68 -0.71
CA ALA A 102 -0.35 -9.44 -1.72
C ALA A 102 -1.47 -8.60 -2.38
N MET A 103 -2.25 -7.86 -1.58
CA MET A 103 -3.27 -6.95 -2.10
C MET A 103 -2.67 -5.85 -2.97
N SER A 104 -1.66 -5.15 -2.45
CA SER A 104 -0.94 -4.10 -3.18
C SER A 104 -0.36 -4.61 -4.49
N LYS A 105 0.23 -5.81 -4.49
CA LYS A 105 0.77 -6.46 -5.69
C LYS A 105 -0.30 -6.70 -6.75
N ARG A 106 -1.49 -7.16 -6.34
CA ARG A 106 -2.61 -7.41 -7.25
C ARG A 106 -3.08 -6.12 -7.91
N MET A 107 -3.30 -5.06 -7.14
CA MET A 107 -3.71 -3.75 -7.67
C MET A 107 -2.65 -3.14 -8.58
N PHE A 108 -1.39 -3.15 -8.16
CA PHE A 108 -0.28 -2.67 -8.97
C PHE A 108 -0.19 -3.42 -10.30
N THR A 109 -0.32 -4.76 -10.27
CA THR A 109 -0.24 -5.59 -11.48
C THR A 109 -1.32 -5.20 -12.49
N ILE A 110 -2.56 -5.00 -12.03
CA ILE A 110 -3.68 -4.55 -12.89
C ILE A 110 -3.36 -3.19 -13.50
N ILE A 111 -2.91 -2.22 -12.69
CA ILE A 111 -2.58 -0.87 -13.17
C ILE A 111 -1.42 -0.92 -14.18
N CYS A 112 -0.37 -1.67 -13.87
CA CYS A 112 0.81 -1.84 -14.71
C CYS A 112 0.43 -2.41 -16.09
N GLN A 113 -0.43 -3.44 -16.11
CA GLN A 113 -0.93 -4.03 -17.36
C GLN A 113 -1.80 -3.06 -18.16
N GLN A 114 -2.77 -2.40 -17.50
CA GLN A 114 -3.70 -1.48 -18.14
C GLN A 114 -3.01 -0.23 -18.73
N THR A 115 -1.85 0.13 -18.19
CA THR A 115 -1.11 1.33 -18.61
C THR A 115 0.09 1.02 -19.50
N GLY A 116 0.40 -0.26 -19.76
CA GLY A 116 1.61 -0.65 -20.49
C GLY A 116 2.90 -0.21 -19.80
N MET A 117 2.87 -0.18 -18.46
CA MET A 117 3.88 0.49 -17.63
C MET A 117 5.31 0.01 -17.89
N THR A 118 5.52 -1.29 -18.13
CA THR A 118 6.85 -1.85 -18.41
C THR A 118 7.50 -1.28 -19.67
N SER A 119 6.70 -0.81 -20.63
CA SER A 119 7.16 -0.30 -21.93
C SER A 119 7.34 1.22 -21.96
N LEU A 120 7.04 1.93 -20.86
CA LEU A 120 7.19 3.38 -20.80
C LEU A 120 8.66 3.78 -20.80
N ALA A 121 9.02 4.83 -21.54
CA ALA A 121 10.41 5.23 -21.77
C ALA A 121 11.18 5.55 -20.48
N HIS A 122 10.51 6.08 -19.46
CA HIS A 122 11.09 6.39 -18.15
C HIS A 122 11.14 5.20 -17.18
N ILE A 123 10.61 4.04 -17.57
CA ILE A 123 10.58 2.81 -16.76
C ILE A 123 11.44 1.72 -17.37
N GLN A 124 11.24 1.46 -18.68
CA GLN A 124 11.93 0.47 -19.53
C GLN A 124 12.33 -0.79 -18.75
N TYR A 125 11.39 -1.72 -18.62
CA TYR A 125 11.56 -2.92 -17.81
C TYR A 125 11.25 -4.18 -18.63
N GLU A 126 12.22 -5.10 -18.71
CA GLU A 126 12.12 -6.32 -19.51
C GLU A 126 11.34 -7.46 -18.83
N GLY A 127 11.00 -7.30 -17.55
CA GLY A 127 10.25 -8.31 -16.79
C GLY A 127 8.74 -8.11 -16.79
N THR A 128 8.04 -8.90 -15.98
CA THR A 128 6.58 -8.86 -15.84
C THR A 128 6.13 -7.83 -14.80
N CYS A 129 4.90 -7.32 -14.90
CA CYS A 129 4.33 -6.41 -13.90
C CYS A 129 4.41 -6.91 -12.44
N PRO A 130 4.15 -8.20 -12.13
CA PRO A 130 4.37 -8.73 -10.79
C PRO A 130 5.83 -8.71 -10.32
N ARG A 131 6.79 -8.81 -11.24
CA ARG A 131 8.22 -8.73 -10.93
C ARG A 131 8.66 -7.27 -10.75
N LEU A 132 8.19 -6.38 -11.61
CA LEU A 132 8.36 -4.93 -11.45
C LEU A 132 7.86 -4.46 -10.08
N PHE A 133 6.71 -4.96 -9.63
CA PHE A 133 6.21 -4.68 -8.27
C PHE A 133 7.21 -5.10 -7.20
N ASN A 134 7.77 -6.31 -7.28
CA ASN A 134 8.69 -6.81 -6.26
C ASN A 134 9.95 -5.92 -6.19
N ASP A 135 10.56 -5.66 -7.34
CA ASP A 135 11.79 -4.88 -7.44
C ASP A 135 11.59 -3.46 -6.87
N LEU A 136 10.48 -2.82 -7.26
CA LEU A 136 10.15 -1.47 -6.78
C LEU A 136 9.74 -1.42 -5.30
N ALA A 137 9.06 -2.46 -4.80
CA ALA A 137 8.70 -2.55 -3.38
C ALA A 137 9.95 -2.68 -2.51
N ASP A 138 10.92 -3.48 -2.96
CA ASP A 138 12.16 -3.70 -2.22
C ASP A 138 13.03 -2.42 -2.24
N GLU A 139 13.05 -1.70 -3.36
CA GLU A 139 13.67 -0.36 -3.45
C GLU A 139 13.00 0.65 -2.51
N TYR A 140 11.66 0.71 -2.50
CA TYR A 140 10.89 1.58 -1.62
C TYR A 140 11.22 1.35 -0.13
N VAL A 141 11.28 0.09 0.30
CA VAL A 141 11.66 -0.28 1.67
C VAL A 141 13.10 0.16 1.96
N ALA A 142 14.04 -0.06 1.04
CA ALA A 142 15.43 0.35 1.20
C ALA A 142 15.57 1.88 1.38
N VAL A 143 14.84 2.67 0.60
CA VAL A 143 14.81 4.13 0.71
C VAL A 143 14.23 4.57 2.06
N LYS A 144 13.06 4.06 2.44
CA LYS A 144 12.40 4.43 3.70
C LYS A 144 13.24 4.07 4.93
N ARG A 145 13.96 2.94 4.91
CA ARG A 145 14.90 2.56 5.98
C ARG A 145 16.08 3.52 6.13
N ARG A 146 16.60 4.07 5.03
CA ARG A 146 17.71 5.04 5.07
C ARG A 146 17.29 6.41 5.60
N VAL A 147 16.04 6.80 5.39
CA VAL A 147 15.50 8.09 5.88
C VAL A 147 15.13 8.02 7.37
N ALA A 148 14.85 6.82 7.89
CA ALA A 148 14.50 6.61 9.30
C ALA A 148 15.70 6.31 10.22
N ALA A 149 16.90 6.12 9.65
CA ALA A 149 18.16 5.88 10.35
C ALA A 149 18.94 7.19 10.54
#